data_AF-A0A8T1X5I6-F1
#
_entry.id   AF-A0A8T1X5I6-F1
#
_cell.length_a   1.000
_cell.length_b   1.000
_cell.length_c   1.000
_cell.angle_alpha   90.00
_cell.angle_beta   90.00
_cell.angle_gamma   90.00
#
_symmetry.space_group_name_H-M   'P 1'
#
loop_
_entity.id
_entity.type
_entity.pdbx_description
1 polymer ?
#
loop_
_entity_poly.entity_id
_entity_poly.type
_entity_poly.pdbx_seq_one_letter_code
_entity_poly.pdbx_strand_id
1 'polypeptide(L)'
;MHLPSLLLCLAAAVTGVAAGATKQTGQTATQPILFAGTYTRDEGWINGTGKGIYTYKFDTTDGSLTPFGVTPLGINPMYIQGTTKVFSQGERVIYAINAVSDKSTDNPGTQTGFVSALTLNSDGTLELLNTLETHGGSPTHISLSPEEDFVVVSNYGGSLTMFPLNDDGSLAAESFNQEFLNGSKVVMDQQATGHIHSTTWLPNSNHVVAANLGSDELLQYNLAATEQTLQSLKTVKRPGGSGPRHMALHPNNNIAYVVDELSNTVGVYKIDSKKALLSSKSVQEITTLPADFKNTSSSADIHVTSDGQFLYTSNRGHDSIAMFKVQKDGTLKSLGWESTRGEVPRGFTIYGDWLIVANQNSNDMYVFKIDAKTGKLSYTGNSYEIGTAVCLWVSEF
;
A
#
# COMPACT_ATOMS: atom_id res chain seq x y z
N MET A 1 60.87 -81.51 -16.15
CA MET A 1 60.06 -81.92 -17.32
C MET A 1 58.98 -80.85 -17.50
N HIS A 2 59.09 -80.07 -18.59
CA HIS A 2 58.15 -79.12 -19.21
C HIS A 2 57.26 -78.14 -18.38
N LEU A 3 57.48 -76.83 -18.61
CA LEU A 3 56.53 -75.68 -18.60
C LEU A 3 55.54 -75.76 -19.82
N PRO A 4 54.49 -74.91 -20.03
CA PRO A 4 54.13 -73.59 -19.42
C PRO A 4 52.59 -73.24 -19.25
N SER A 5 52.32 -71.97 -18.82
CA SER A 5 51.16 -71.07 -19.16
C SER A 5 49.79 -71.27 -18.45
N LEU A 6 48.94 -70.29 -18.10
CA LEU A 6 48.84 -68.83 -18.28
C LEU A 6 47.83 -68.24 -17.24
N LEU A 7 47.93 -66.95 -16.92
CA LEU A 7 47.00 -66.13 -16.09
C LEU A 7 45.56 -66.02 -16.65
N LEU A 8 44.57 -65.85 -15.76
CA LEU A 8 43.48 -64.87 -15.96
C LEU A 8 42.89 -64.40 -14.62
N CYS A 9 42.89 -63.07 -14.39
CA CYS A 9 42.22 -62.40 -13.28
C CYS A 9 40.73 -62.22 -13.56
N LEU A 10 39.87 -62.29 -12.55
CA LEU A 10 38.56 -61.63 -12.55
C LEU A 10 38.31 -61.01 -11.16
N ALA A 11 38.12 -59.68 -11.15
CA ALA A 11 37.66 -58.92 -10.00
C ALA A 11 36.14 -58.75 -10.08
N ALA A 12 35.44 -58.88 -8.96
CA ALA A 12 34.04 -58.46 -8.82
C ALA A 12 33.91 -57.59 -7.57
N ALA A 13 33.46 -56.36 -7.80
CA ALA A 13 33.28 -55.31 -6.80
C ALA A 13 32.00 -55.52 -5.98
N VAL A 14 32.10 -55.26 -4.68
CA VAL A 14 30.98 -55.23 -3.73
C VAL A 14 30.46 -53.79 -3.67
N THR A 15 29.20 -53.56 -4.05
CA THR A 15 28.52 -52.28 -3.88
C THR A 15 27.84 -52.23 -2.51
N GLY A 16 28.37 -51.38 -1.63
CA GLY A 16 27.73 -51.01 -0.36
C GLY A 16 26.66 -49.95 -0.58
N VAL A 17 25.46 -50.18 -0.04
CA VAL A 17 24.36 -49.20 -0.01
C VAL A 17 24.61 -48.26 1.17
N ALA A 18 25.01 -47.02 0.88
CA ALA A 18 25.01 -45.94 1.86
C ALA A 18 23.59 -45.34 1.94
N ALA A 19 22.97 -45.44 3.12
CA ALA A 19 21.74 -44.72 3.42
C ALA A 19 22.05 -43.22 3.53
N GLY A 20 21.80 -42.47 2.46
CA GLY A 20 21.83 -41.02 2.47
C GLY A 20 20.60 -40.49 3.20
N ALA A 21 20.78 -39.90 4.38
CA ALA A 21 19.78 -39.05 4.97
C ALA A 21 19.65 -37.79 4.10
N THR A 22 18.62 -37.77 3.25
CA THR A 22 18.19 -36.54 2.59
C THR A 22 17.65 -35.60 3.67
N LYS A 23 18.42 -34.55 3.99
CA LYS A 23 17.84 -33.35 4.60
C LYS A 23 16.76 -32.87 3.64
N GLN A 24 15.49 -33.15 3.96
CA GLN A 24 14.39 -32.35 3.45
C GLN A 24 14.65 -30.93 3.95
N THR A 25 15.15 -30.08 3.06
CA THR A 25 14.95 -28.64 3.17
C THR A 25 13.45 -28.41 3.02
N GLY A 26 12.71 -28.57 4.11
CA GLY A 26 11.38 -27.99 4.19
C GLY A 26 11.59 -26.49 4.05
N GLN A 27 11.31 -25.94 2.87
CA GLN A 27 10.84 -24.57 2.82
C GLN A 27 9.60 -24.58 3.70
N THR A 28 9.71 -24.09 4.93
CA THR A 28 8.55 -23.65 5.69
C THR A 28 7.78 -22.74 4.75
N ALA A 29 6.56 -23.13 4.40
CA ALA A 29 5.69 -22.28 3.60
C ALA A 29 5.63 -20.92 4.29
N THR A 30 6.02 -19.87 3.57
CA THR A 30 5.93 -18.49 4.04
C THR A 30 4.47 -18.24 4.42
N GLN A 31 4.23 -17.75 5.65
CA GLN A 31 2.88 -17.48 6.12
C GLN A 31 2.57 -16.01 5.85
N PRO A 32 1.48 -15.67 5.11
CA PRO A 32 1.12 -14.28 4.92
C PRO A 32 0.79 -13.61 6.26
N ILE A 33 1.34 -12.43 6.47
CA ILE A 33 1.08 -11.59 7.65
C ILE A 33 0.32 -10.35 7.19
N LEU A 34 -0.80 -10.08 7.84
CA LEU A 34 -1.55 -8.83 7.73
C LEU A 34 -1.02 -7.84 8.77
N PHE A 35 -0.70 -6.63 8.32
CA PHE A 35 -0.33 -5.48 9.12
C PHE A 35 -1.46 -4.47 9.10
N ALA A 36 -1.83 -3.92 10.25
CA ALA A 36 -2.90 -2.94 10.38
C ALA A 36 -2.44 -1.69 11.15
N GLY A 37 -2.49 -0.55 10.48
CA GLY A 37 -2.17 0.77 11.03
C GLY A 37 -3.40 1.44 11.63
N THR A 38 -3.21 2.20 12.71
CA THR A 38 -4.31 2.73 13.52
C THR A 38 -4.11 4.18 13.95
N TYR A 39 -5.22 4.87 14.22
CA TYR A 39 -5.20 6.07 15.07
C TYR A 39 -5.18 5.65 16.54
N THR A 40 -4.34 6.30 17.33
CA THR A 40 -4.06 5.93 18.73
C THR A 40 -4.31 7.08 19.71
N ARG A 41 -4.76 8.24 19.21
CA ARG A 41 -5.06 9.43 19.99
C ARG A 41 -6.31 10.12 19.47
N ASP A 42 -6.97 10.88 20.33
CA ASP A 42 -7.99 11.85 19.94
C ASP A 42 -7.36 13.03 19.15
N GLU A 43 -7.79 13.22 17.90
CA GLU A 43 -7.38 14.32 17.02
C GLU A 43 -8.49 15.38 16.87
N GLY A 44 -9.54 15.31 17.69
CA GLY A 44 -10.69 16.23 17.70
C GLY A 44 -11.77 15.93 16.65
N TRP A 45 -11.38 15.33 15.52
CA TRP A 45 -12.31 14.81 14.49
C TRP A 45 -12.43 13.28 14.50
N ILE A 46 -11.58 12.60 15.28
CA ILE A 46 -11.58 11.16 15.51
C ILE A 46 -11.04 10.87 16.90
N ASN A 47 -11.66 9.93 17.62
CA ASN A 47 -11.13 9.41 18.88
C ASN A 47 -10.39 8.09 18.61
N GLY A 48 -9.07 8.15 18.41
CA GLY A 48 -8.24 6.99 18.13
C GLY A 48 -8.15 6.02 19.33
N THR A 49 -8.54 4.77 19.11
CA THR A 49 -8.54 3.70 20.14
C THR A 49 -7.54 2.58 19.85
N GLY A 50 -6.80 2.68 18.74
CA GLY A 50 -5.74 1.76 18.39
C GLY A 50 -4.58 1.79 19.38
N LYS A 51 -3.77 0.73 19.38
CA LYS A 51 -2.62 0.56 20.29
C LYS A 51 -1.26 0.63 19.58
N GLY A 52 -1.27 0.98 18.29
CA GLY A 52 -0.09 0.97 17.43
C GLY A 52 -0.34 0.21 16.14
N ILE A 53 0.64 -0.58 15.71
CA ILE A 53 0.54 -1.47 14.54
C ILE A 53 0.19 -2.88 15.03
N TYR A 54 -0.88 -3.45 14.48
CA TYR A 54 -1.29 -4.82 14.76
C TYR A 54 -0.78 -5.74 13.65
N THR A 55 -0.38 -6.95 14.00
CA THR A 55 -0.06 -8.01 13.04
C THR A 55 -0.94 -9.23 13.28
N TYR A 56 -1.34 -9.87 12.18
CA TYR A 56 -2.11 -11.10 12.20
C TYR A 56 -1.50 -12.10 11.23
N LYS A 57 -1.42 -13.36 11.65
CA LYS A 57 -1.18 -14.47 10.74
C LYS A 57 -2.44 -14.71 9.91
N PHE A 58 -2.30 -14.66 8.59
CA PHE A 58 -3.41 -14.83 7.67
C PHE A 58 -3.44 -16.25 7.09
N ASP A 59 -4.53 -16.97 7.34
CA ASP A 59 -4.79 -18.26 6.73
C ASP A 59 -5.55 -18.06 5.41
N THR A 60 -4.89 -18.34 4.29
CA THR A 60 -5.46 -18.14 2.96
C THR A 60 -6.40 -19.26 2.53
N THR A 61 -6.52 -20.33 3.33
CA THR A 61 -7.43 -21.45 3.05
C THR A 61 -8.87 -21.10 3.39
N ASP A 62 -9.10 -20.41 4.50
CA ASP A 62 -10.43 -20.03 5.00
C ASP A 62 -10.62 -18.53 5.26
N GLY A 63 -9.55 -17.73 5.14
CA GLY A 63 -9.57 -16.29 5.33
C GLY A 63 -9.51 -15.86 6.79
N SER A 64 -9.14 -16.74 7.72
CA SER A 64 -9.04 -16.42 9.14
C SER A 64 -7.76 -15.64 9.48
N LEU A 65 -7.85 -14.79 10.51
CA LEU A 65 -6.76 -13.96 11.02
C LEU A 65 -6.50 -14.38 12.47
N THR A 66 -5.30 -14.88 12.74
CA THR A 66 -4.86 -15.17 14.10
C THR A 66 -4.01 -14.01 14.61
N PRO A 67 -4.37 -13.35 15.74
CA PRO A 67 -3.54 -12.30 16.32
C PRO A 67 -2.10 -12.76 16.51
N PHE A 68 -1.14 -11.93 16.10
CA PHE A 68 0.29 -12.26 16.16
C PHE A 68 1.02 -11.32 17.11
N GLY A 69 1.02 -10.01 16.83
CA GLY A 69 1.66 -9.01 17.68
C GLY A 69 0.96 -7.65 17.65
N VAL A 70 1.29 -6.81 18.64
CA VAL A 70 0.86 -5.40 18.70
C VAL A 70 2.06 -4.57 19.09
N THR A 71 2.40 -3.59 18.26
CA THR A 71 3.59 -2.76 18.44
C THR A 71 3.20 -1.29 18.61
N PRO A 72 3.34 -0.72 19.81
CA PRO A 72 3.28 0.72 19.99
C PRO A 72 4.40 1.41 19.20
N LEU A 73 4.04 2.37 18.35
CA LEU A 73 5.00 3.12 17.53
C LEU A 73 4.56 4.58 17.50
N GLY A 74 4.88 5.32 18.56
CA GLY A 74 4.45 6.72 18.70
C GLY A 74 2.94 6.91 18.62
N ILE A 75 2.52 8.04 18.05
CA ILE A 75 1.10 8.41 17.90
C ILE A 75 0.68 8.23 16.44
N ASN A 76 -0.49 7.61 16.23
CA ASN A 76 -1.12 7.39 14.94
C ASN A 76 -0.22 6.75 13.87
N PRO A 77 0.40 5.57 14.11
CA PRO A 77 1.09 4.81 13.07
C PRO A 77 0.07 4.25 12.06
N MET A 78 -0.31 5.07 11.08
CA MET A 78 -1.57 4.89 10.35
C MET A 78 -1.43 4.29 8.94
N TYR A 79 -0.24 4.29 8.34
CA TYR A 79 -0.01 3.71 7.03
C TYR A 79 1.28 2.90 7.04
N ILE A 80 1.24 1.71 6.45
CA ILE A 80 2.34 0.76 6.43
C ILE A 80 2.59 0.29 5.00
N GLN A 81 3.86 0.20 4.63
CA GLN A 81 4.31 -0.41 3.38
C GLN A 81 5.65 -1.10 3.65
N GLY A 82 5.80 -2.35 3.22
CA GLY A 82 7.10 -3.04 3.31
C GLY A 82 7.74 -3.30 1.96
N THR A 83 9.00 -3.72 2.02
CA THR A 83 9.85 -4.03 0.87
C THR A 83 9.58 -5.41 0.32
N THR A 84 9.84 -5.57 -0.98
CA THR A 84 9.91 -6.87 -1.65
C THR A 84 11.31 -7.46 -1.58
N LYS A 85 12.35 -6.61 -1.58
CA LYS A 85 13.75 -7.02 -1.42
C LYS A 85 14.13 -7.23 0.05
N VAL A 86 15.19 -8.03 0.22
CA VAL A 86 15.84 -8.31 1.50
C VAL A 86 17.09 -7.44 1.58
N PHE A 87 17.28 -6.75 2.70
CA PHE A 87 18.44 -5.86 2.91
C PHE A 87 19.66 -6.62 3.46
N SER A 88 20.78 -5.93 3.64
CA SER A 88 22.08 -6.53 3.97
C SER A 88 22.11 -7.37 5.25
N GLN A 89 21.16 -7.16 6.18
CA GLN A 89 21.01 -7.95 7.40
C GLN A 89 20.16 -9.23 7.23
N GLY A 90 19.64 -9.50 6.03
CA GLY A 90 18.82 -10.68 5.75
C GLY A 90 17.33 -10.49 6.07
N GLU A 91 16.89 -9.27 6.36
CA GLU A 91 15.51 -8.95 6.72
C GLU A 91 14.83 -8.07 5.66
N ARG A 92 13.52 -8.26 5.48
CA ARG A 92 12.67 -7.28 4.78
C ARG A 92 12.37 -6.13 5.74
N VAL A 93 12.31 -4.91 5.22
CA VAL A 93 12.03 -3.72 6.02
C VAL A 93 10.61 -3.26 5.78
N ILE A 94 9.97 -2.82 6.86
CA ILE A 94 8.62 -2.28 6.91
C ILE A 94 8.75 -0.80 7.24
N TYR A 95 8.07 0.05 6.48
CA TYR A 95 7.99 1.48 6.77
C TYR A 95 6.61 1.82 7.28
N ALA A 96 6.55 2.67 8.30
CA ALA A 96 5.32 3.17 8.87
C ALA A 96 5.40 4.67 9.14
N ILE A 97 4.28 5.37 8.94
CA ILE A 97 4.17 6.81 9.20
C ILE A 97 3.29 7.10 10.41
N ASN A 98 3.71 8.09 11.18
CA ASN A 98 2.95 8.68 12.28
C ASN A 98 2.24 9.93 11.82
N ALA A 99 0.91 9.84 11.64
CA ALA A 99 0.08 10.95 11.18
C ALA A 99 -0.25 11.93 12.30
N VAL A 100 0.73 12.76 12.61
CA VAL A 100 0.63 13.88 13.54
C VAL A 100 1.06 15.17 12.85
N SER A 101 0.71 16.31 13.44
CA SER A 101 1.16 17.64 13.03
C SER A 101 1.84 18.33 14.21
N ASP A 102 2.82 17.65 14.79
CA ASP A 102 3.57 18.12 15.94
C ASP A 102 4.58 19.20 15.51
N LYS A 103 5.10 19.98 16.46
CA LYS A 103 6.14 20.97 16.14
C LYS A 103 7.41 20.26 15.71
N SER A 104 7.95 20.65 14.56
CA SER A 104 9.24 20.16 14.10
C SER A 104 10.36 20.61 15.05
N THR A 105 11.21 19.65 15.41
CA THR A 105 12.45 19.89 16.16
C THR A 105 13.61 20.23 15.24
N ASP A 106 13.62 19.65 14.03
CA ASP A 106 14.64 19.88 13.00
C ASP A 106 14.45 21.24 12.30
N ASN A 107 13.21 21.70 12.13
CA ASN A 107 12.83 22.95 11.49
C ASN A 107 11.89 23.79 12.39
N PRO A 108 12.43 24.51 13.39
CA PRO A 108 11.64 25.27 14.35
C PRO A 108 10.65 26.26 13.70
N GLY A 109 9.39 26.22 14.14
CA GLY A 109 8.31 27.06 13.62
C GLY A 109 7.44 26.39 12.55
N THR A 110 7.78 25.16 12.15
CA THR A 110 7.00 24.33 11.23
C THR A 110 6.35 23.14 11.94
N GLN A 111 5.50 22.39 11.22
CA GLN A 111 4.86 21.17 11.70
C GLN A 111 5.39 19.94 10.95
N THR A 112 5.36 18.79 11.62
CA THR A 112 5.90 17.53 11.09
C THR A 112 5.07 16.34 11.55
N GLY A 113 5.17 15.25 10.79
CA GLY A 113 4.93 13.89 11.27
C GLY A 113 6.21 13.08 11.21
N PHE A 114 6.09 11.76 11.28
CA PHE A 114 7.27 10.88 11.31
C PHE A 114 7.14 9.72 10.35
N VAL A 115 8.28 9.21 9.90
CA VAL A 115 8.41 7.94 9.18
C VAL A 115 9.44 7.08 9.89
N SER A 116 9.11 5.81 10.10
CA SER A 116 9.94 4.83 10.80
C SER A 116 10.25 3.64 9.89
N ALA A 117 11.46 3.12 9.97
CA ALA A 117 11.87 1.85 9.38
C ALA A 117 11.89 0.77 10.47
N LEU A 118 11.31 -0.39 10.20
CA LEU A 118 11.11 -1.47 11.15
C LEU A 118 11.38 -2.85 10.54
N THR A 119 11.65 -3.84 11.38
CA THR A 119 11.72 -5.26 11.00
C THR A 119 10.71 -6.09 11.80
N LEU A 120 10.37 -7.28 11.32
CA LEU A 120 9.36 -8.15 11.95
C LEU A 120 10.04 -9.19 12.86
N ASN A 121 9.71 -9.17 14.14
CA ASN A 121 10.16 -10.18 15.10
C ASN A 121 9.41 -11.51 14.94
N SER A 122 10.04 -12.58 15.42
CA SER A 122 9.44 -13.93 15.45
C SER A 122 8.16 -14.05 16.30
N ASP A 123 7.92 -13.10 17.21
CA ASP A 123 6.69 -13.01 18.01
C ASP A 123 5.60 -12.14 17.37
N GLY A 124 5.86 -11.57 16.19
CA GLY A 124 4.93 -10.73 15.44
C GLY A 124 4.98 -9.25 15.79
N THR A 125 5.77 -8.83 16.77
CA THR A 125 6.03 -7.42 17.04
C THR A 125 7.01 -6.83 16.02
N LEU A 126 7.08 -5.51 15.93
CA LEU A 126 8.03 -4.82 15.06
C LEU A 126 9.17 -4.23 15.88
N GLU A 127 10.40 -4.41 15.41
CA GLU A 127 11.58 -3.79 15.97
C GLU A 127 11.93 -2.53 15.17
N LEU A 128 12.23 -1.44 15.87
CA LEU A 128 12.54 -0.15 15.25
C LEU A 128 14.02 -0.10 14.83
N LEU A 129 14.27 0.22 13.56
CA LEU A 129 15.62 0.56 13.08
C LEU A 129 15.91 2.06 13.33
N ASN A 130 15.08 2.93 12.76
CA ASN A 130 15.15 4.37 13.01
C ASN A 130 13.83 5.09 12.67
N THR A 131 13.73 6.35 13.12
CA THR A 131 12.62 7.26 12.83
C THR A 131 13.18 8.62 12.42
N LEU A 132 12.59 9.26 11.42
CA LEU A 132 12.90 10.63 11.00
C LEU A 132 11.64 11.48 10.91
N GLU A 133 11.79 12.80 11.06
CA GLU A 133 10.75 13.77 10.72
C GLU A 133 10.47 13.74 9.21
N THR A 134 9.19 13.83 8.84
CA THR A 134 8.80 13.91 7.42
C THR A 134 8.87 15.33 6.87
N HIS A 135 9.15 16.32 7.73
CA HIS A 135 9.12 17.76 7.44
C HIS A 135 7.84 18.18 6.70
N GLY A 136 6.73 17.61 7.13
CA GLY A 136 5.39 17.95 6.68
C GLY A 136 4.35 17.39 7.65
N GLY A 137 3.31 18.15 7.94
CA GLY A 137 2.26 17.72 8.87
C GLY A 137 1.40 16.60 8.30
N SER A 138 0.95 15.70 9.18
CA SER A 138 -0.01 14.63 8.91
C SER A 138 0.37 13.79 7.66
N PRO A 139 1.50 13.05 7.68
CA PRO A 139 1.78 12.06 6.64
C PRO A 139 0.60 11.11 6.47
N THR A 140 0.32 10.70 5.24
CA THR A 140 -0.85 9.84 4.91
C THR A 140 -0.51 8.59 4.12
N HIS A 141 0.65 8.54 3.46
CA HIS A 141 0.98 7.45 2.55
C HIS A 141 2.49 7.32 2.36
N ILE A 142 2.93 6.09 2.09
CA ILE A 142 4.31 5.71 1.79
C ILE A 142 4.34 5.01 0.42
N SER A 143 5.31 5.33 -0.42
CA SER A 143 5.65 4.50 -1.57
C SER A 143 7.15 4.29 -1.67
N LEU A 144 7.55 3.13 -2.20
CA LEU A 144 8.95 2.77 -2.44
C LEU A 144 9.29 2.94 -3.92
N SER A 145 10.47 3.49 -4.21
CA SER A 145 10.98 3.53 -5.58
C SER A 145 11.09 2.12 -6.18
N PRO A 146 11.13 1.97 -7.52
CA PRO A 146 11.13 0.65 -8.16
C PRO A 146 12.27 -0.28 -7.70
N GLU A 147 13.45 0.29 -7.45
CA GLU A 147 14.61 -0.46 -6.94
C GLU A 147 14.63 -0.55 -5.40
N GLU A 148 13.62 0.03 -4.73
CA GLU A 148 13.49 0.12 -3.27
C GLU A 148 14.72 0.75 -2.61
N ASP A 149 15.24 1.81 -3.23
CA ASP A 149 16.39 2.60 -2.73
C ASP A 149 15.94 3.94 -2.11
N PHE A 150 14.65 4.29 -2.27
CA PHE A 150 14.07 5.49 -1.72
C PHE A 150 12.67 5.22 -1.16
N VAL A 151 12.37 5.86 -0.04
CA VAL A 151 11.02 6.01 0.51
C VAL A 151 10.50 7.40 0.17
N VAL A 152 9.30 7.48 -0.39
CA VAL A 152 8.57 8.73 -0.62
C VAL A 152 7.37 8.79 0.33
N VAL A 153 7.29 9.87 1.09
CA VAL A 153 6.21 10.15 2.04
C VAL A 153 5.34 11.28 1.52
N SER A 154 4.04 11.03 1.48
CA SER A 154 3.01 12.02 1.16
C SER A 154 2.50 12.67 2.44
N ASN A 155 2.71 13.98 2.60
CA ASN A 155 2.23 14.74 3.74
C ASN A 155 0.93 15.46 3.38
N TYR A 156 -0.15 15.15 4.12
CA TYR A 156 -1.45 15.80 3.90
C TYR A 156 -1.37 17.30 4.16
N GLY A 157 -0.43 17.77 4.99
CA GLY A 157 -0.13 19.19 5.15
C GLY A 157 0.31 19.93 3.87
N GLY A 158 0.43 19.21 2.75
CA GLY A 158 0.71 19.78 1.44
C GLY A 158 2.19 19.72 1.09
N SER A 159 2.89 18.64 1.45
CA SER A 159 4.26 18.44 1.00
C SER A 159 4.55 17.01 0.58
N LEU A 160 5.60 16.84 -0.19
CA LEU A 160 6.14 15.54 -0.60
C LEU A 160 7.60 15.45 -0.16
N THR A 161 7.95 14.37 0.53
CA THR A 161 9.28 14.18 1.11
C THR A 161 9.88 12.86 0.64
N MET A 162 11.19 12.81 0.39
CA MET A 162 11.89 11.59 -0.01
C MET A 162 13.14 11.36 0.84
N PHE A 163 13.34 10.10 1.20
CA PHE A 163 14.47 9.60 1.97
C PHE A 163 15.18 8.50 1.19
N PRO A 164 16.49 8.59 0.94
CA PRO A 164 17.28 7.45 0.52
C PRO A 164 17.28 6.36 1.60
N LEU A 165 17.53 5.12 1.21
CA LEU A 165 17.66 3.99 2.11
C LEU A 165 19.12 3.57 2.25
N ASN A 166 19.53 3.27 3.48
CA ASN A 166 20.83 2.69 3.78
C ASN A 166 20.85 1.20 3.38
N ASP A 167 22.03 0.58 3.40
CA ASP A 167 22.22 -0.84 3.04
C ASP A 167 21.44 -1.82 3.94
N ASP A 168 21.10 -1.42 5.16
CA ASP A 168 20.26 -2.19 6.09
C ASP A 168 18.75 -1.87 5.96
N GLY A 169 18.39 -0.95 5.07
CA GLY A 169 17.03 -0.48 4.83
C GLY A 169 16.53 0.57 5.81
N SER A 170 17.36 1.01 6.77
CA SER A 170 17.06 2.20 7.58
C SER A 170 17.03 3.47 6.71
N LEU A 171 16.34 4.49 7.19
CA LEU A 171 16.20 5.77 6.46
C LEU A 171 17.51 6.58 6.57
N ALA A 172 18.00 7.10 5.45
CA ALA A 172 19.03 8.13 5.42
C ALA A 172 18.41 9.53 5.55
N ALA A 173 19.25 10.57 5.66
CA ALA A 173 18.79 11.95 5.73
C ALA A 173 17.92 12.33 4.52
N GLU A 174 16.93 13.20 4.74
CA GLU A 174 16.06 13.72 3.68
C GLU A 174 16.89 14.22 2.49
N SER A 175 16.53 13.78 1.28
CA SER A 175 17.19 14.21 0.04
C SER A 175 16.32 15.10 -0.84
N PHE A 176 15.01 15.15 -0.57
CA PHE A 176 14.06 15.98 -1.29
C PHE A 176 12.85 16.35 -0.43
N ASN A 177 12.43 17.61 -0.52
CA ASN A 177 11.19 18.13 0.03
C ASN A 177 10.59 19.17 -0.92
N GLN A 178 9.29 19.09 -1.15
CA GLN A 178 8.55 20.11 -1.91
C GLN A 178 7.20 20.41 -1.27
N GLU A 179 6.93 21.69 -1.02
CA GLU A 179 5.66 22.18 -0.49
C GLU A 179 4.69 22.68 -1.58
N PHE A 180 3.39 22.56 -1.29
CA PHE A 180 2.26 22.94 -2.12
C PHE A 180 1.29 23.79 -1.32
N LEU A 181 1.62 25.08 -1.18
CA LEU A 181 0.87 26.01 -0.32
C LEU A 181 -0.45 26.51 -0.93
N ASN A 182 -0.75 26.18 -2.19
CA ASN A 182 -1.94 26.65 -2.90
C ASN A 182 -2.81 25.47 -3.34
N GLY A 183 -4.10 25.53 -3.01
CA GLY A 183 -5.12 24.59 -3.50
C GLY A 183 -5.93 25.18 -4.66
N SER A 184 -6.90 24.39 -5.16
CA SER A 184 -7.78 24.79 -6.27
C SER A 184 -8.85 25.78 -5.84
N LYS A 185 -9.17 25.83 -4.54
CA LYS A 185 -10.19 26.69 -3.91
C LYS A 185 -11.61 26.40 -4.40
N VAL A 186 -11.85 25.21 -4.99
CA VAL A 186 -13.19 24.81 -5.46
C VAL A 186 -14.05 24.37 -4.28
N VAL A 187 -13.53 23.47 -3.44
CA VAL A 187 -14.16 23.08 -2.17
C VAL A 187 -13.33 23.68 -1.02
N MET A 188 -13.66 24.90 -0.61
CA MET A 188 -12.81 25.75 0.22
C MET A 188 -12.24 25.09 1.48
N ASP A 189 -13.06 24.33 2.22
CA ASP A 189 -12.64 23.72 3.49
C ASP A 189 -11.59 22.62 3.30
N GLN A 190 -11.53 21.99 2.12
CA GLN A 190 -10.60 20.90 1.80
C GLN A 190 -9.58 21.25 0.71
N GLN A 191 -9.68 22.43 0.09
CA GLN A 191 -8.89 22.80 -1.10
C GLN A 191 -8.34 24.24 -1.04
N ALA A 192 -8.18 24.79 0.16
CA ALA A 192 -7.52 26.08 0.36
C ALA A 192 -6.01 26.01 0.06
N THR A 193 -5.36 24.90 0.45
CA THR A 193 -3.94 24.59 0.23
C THR A 193 -3.79 23.27 -0.53
N GLY A 194 -2.57 22.87 -0.87
CA GLY A 194 -2.31 21.52 -1.35
C GLY A 194 -2.43 20.49 -0.23
N HIS A 195 -2.80 19.26 -0.60
CA HIS A 195 -2.88 18.10 0.29
C HIS A 195 -2.40 16.87 -0.47
N ILE A 196 -1.13 16.48 -0.28
CA ILE A 196 -0.57 15.31 -0.96
C ILE A 196 -1.03 14.07 -0.20
N HIS A 197 -1.87 13.26 -0.84
CA HIS A 197 -2.52 12.14 -0.17
C HIS A 197 -1.87 10.79 -0.51
N SER A 198 -1.31 10.63 -1.71
CA SER A 198 -0.56 9.40 -2.05
C SER A 198 0.48 9.64 -3.14
N THR A 199 1.38 8.66 -3.26
CA THR A 199 2.29 8.53 -4.41
C THR A 199 2.24 7.14 -4.99
N THR A 200 2.35 7.03 -6.32
CA THR A 200 2.32 5.76 -7.05
C THR A 200 3.36 5.78 -8.16
N TRP A 201 4.25 4.79 -8.17
CA TRP A 201 5.30 4.63 -9.19
C TRP A 201 4.73 3.98 -10.44
N LEU A 202 4.95 4.62 -11.59
CA LEU A 202 4.47 4.12 -12.88
C LEU A 202 5.35 2.95 -13.34
N PRO A 203 4.74 1.92 -13.95
CA PRO A 203 5.42 0.65 -14.21
C PRO A 203 6.60 0.83 -15.17
N ASN A 204 7.69 0.10 -14.91
CA ASN A 204 8.91 0.07 -15.74
C ASN A 204 9.52 1.46 -15.97
N SER A 205 9.45 2.34 -14.98
CA SER A 205 9.97 3.71 -15.08
C SER A 205 10.39 4.26 -13.72
N ASN A 206 11.20 5.32 -13.75
CA ASN A 206 11.54 6.13 -12.59
C ASN A 206 10.50 7.24 -12.35
N HIS A 207 9.29 7.12 -12.89
CA HIS A 207 8.27 8.14 -12.74
C HIS A 207 7.33 7.86 -11.58
N VAL A 208 7.08 8.86 -10.75
CA VAL A 208 6.13 8.79 -9.63
C VAL A 208 5.05 9.84 -9.83
N VAL A 209 3.81 9.47 -9.53
CA VAL A 209 2.66 10.38 -9.56
C VAL A 209 2.18 10.62 -8.14
N ALA A 210 2.09 11.89 -7.73
CA ALA A 210 1.52 12.29 -6.46
C ALA A 210 0.08 12.81 -6.66
N ALA A 211 -0.85 12.25 -5.89
CA ALA A 211 -2.23 12.71 -5.86
C ALA A 211 -2.34 13.91 -4.89
N ASN A 212 -2.59 15.10 -5.44
CA ASN A 212 -2.81 16.32 -4.68
C ASN A 212 -4.31 16.62 -4.60
N LEU A 213 -4.93 16.17 -3.50
CA LEU A 213 -6.34 16.39 -3.20
C LEU A 213 -6.66 17.88 -3.20
N GLY A 214 -5.81 18.67 -2.55
CA GLY A 214 -6.03 20.09 -2.33
C GLY A 214 -6.02 20.94 -3.61
N SER A 215 -5.30 20.52 -4.66
CA SER A 215 -5.19 21.28 -5.92
C SER A 215 -5.91 20.68 -7.13
N ASP A 216 -6.62 19.55 -6.97
CA ASP A 216 -7.23 18.80 -8.09
C ASP A 216 -6.19 18.38 -9.15
N GLU A 217 -5.01 17.95 -8.72
CA GLU A 217 -3.89 17.65 -9.61
C GLU A 217 -3.24 16.29 -9.32
N LEU A 218 -2.79 15.66 -10.40
CA LEU A 218 -1.86 14.54 -10.39
C LEU A 218 -0.49 15.08 -10.82
N LEU A 219 0.37 15.29 -9.83
CA LEU A 219 1.72 15.80 -10.02
C LEU A 219 2.62 14.66 -10.49
N GLN A 220 3.34 14.83 -11.60
CA GLN A 220 4.21 13.77 -12.15
C GLN A 220 5.67 14.17 -11.97
N TYR A 221 6.51 13.23 -11.60
CA TYR A 221 7.94 13.45 -11.37
C TYR A 221 8.78 12.36 -12.03
N ASN A 222 10.02 12.69 -12.39
CA ASN A 222 11.08 11.74 -12.67
C ASN A 222 12.03 11.68 -11.47
N LEU A 223 12.33 10.47 -10.99
CA LEU A 223 13.40 10.24 -10.03
C LEU A 223 14.76 10.35 -10.74
N ALA A 224 15.49 11.39 -10.38
CA ALA A 224 16.90 11.55 -10.72
C ALA A 224 17.73 10.92 -9.59
N ALA A 225 17.94 9.61 -9.70
CA ALA A 225 18.48 8.78 -8.61
C ALA A 225 19.90 9.19 -8.17
N THR A 226 20.75 9.59 -9.11
CA THR A 226 22.13 10.06 -8.81
C THR A 226 22.11 11.32 -7.96
N GLU A 227 21.23 12.26 -8.29
CA GLU A 227 21.02 13.51 -7.57
C GLU A 227 20.08 13.36 -6.36
N GLN A 228 19.53 12.15 -6.15
CA GLN A 228 18.59 11.81 -5.08
C GLN A 228 17.40 12.78 -4.99
N THR A 229 16.85 13.18 -6.14
CA THR A 229 15.80 14.22 -6.21
C THR A 229 14.67 13.84 -7.17
N LEU A 230 13.51 14.50 -7.00
CA LEU A 230 12.36 14.37 -7.89
C LEU A 230 12.24 15.59 -8.80
N GLN A 231 12.36 15.37 -10.11
CA GLN A 231 12.26 16.42 -11.12
C GLN A 231 10.83 16.50 -11.65
N SER A 232 10.19 17.67 -11.53
CA SER A 232 8.81 17.86 -12.00
C SER A 232 8.66 17.61 -13.49
N LEU A 233 7.63 16.86 -13.85
CA LEU A 233 7.16 16.62 -15.20
C LEU A 233 5.81 17.32 -15.40
N LYS A 234 5.13 17.01 -16.50
CA LYS A 234 3.85 17.64 -16.82
C LYS A 234 2.75 17.18 -15.86
N THR A 235 2.20 18.10 -15.08
CA THR A 235 1.01 17.87 -14.24
C THR A 235 -0.22 17.51 -15.07
N VAL A 236 -1.04 16.60 -14.55
CA VAL A 236 -2.36 16.26 -15.08
C VAL A 236 -3.43 16.85 -14.17
N LYS A 237 -4.38 17.59 -14.75
CA LYS A 237 -5.48 18.20 -14.01
C LYS A 237 -6.66 17.25 -13.90
N ARG A 238 -7.27 17.18 -12.72
CA ARG A 238 -8.59 16.60 -12.48
C ARG A 238 -9.67 17.68 -12.70
N PRO A 239 -10.95 17.28 -12.87
CA PRO A 239 -12.06 18.21 -12.75
C PRO A 239 -12.00 18.97 -11.42
N GLY A 240 -12.40 20.24 -11.39
CA GLY A 240 -12.39 21.01 -10.15
C GLY A 240 -13.32 20.41 -9.09
N GLY A 241 -12.84 20.30 -7.86
CA GLY A 241 -13.57 19.70 -6.74
C GLY A 241 -13.57 18.16 -6.75
N SER A 242 -12.66 17.53 -7.48
CA SER A 242 -12.52 16.07 -7.45
C SER A 242 -11.81 15.63 -6.17
N GLY A 243 -10.67 16.22 -5.87
CA GLY A 243 -9.80 15.82 -4.78
C GLY A 243 -9.19 14.42 -4.99
N PRO A 244 -8.25 14.22 -5.94
CA PRO A 244 -7.62 12.93 -6.17
C PRO A 244 -6.91 12.44 -4.90
N ARG A 245 -7.13 11.19 -4.53
CA ARG A 245 -6.71 10.63 -3.25
C ARG A 245 -5.66 9.54 -3.38
N HIS A 246 -6.05 8.37 -3.92
CA HIS A 246 -5.19 7.20 -4.13
C HIS A 246 -5.22 6.80 -5.61
N MET A 247 -4.23 6.00 -6.04
CA MET A 247 -4.15 5.46 -7.39
C MET A 247 -3.79 3.97 -7.37
N ALA A 248 -4.48 3.19 -8.20
CA ALA A 248 -4.13 1.81 -8.47
C ALA A 248 -3.71 1.64 -9.94
N LEU A 249 -2.81 0.70 -10.20
CA LEU A 249 -2.32 0.38 -11.54
C LEU A 249 -2.89 -0.95 -11.99
N HIS A 250 -3.25 -1.04 -13.27
CA HIS A 250 -3.56 -2.33 -13.85
C HIS A 250 -2.27 -3.17 -13.95
N PRO A 251 -2.23 -4.43 -13.48
CA PRO A 251 -0.99 -5.21 -13.40
C PRO A 251 -0.33 -5.47 -14.77
N ASN A 252 -1.16 -5.70 -15.80
CA ASN A 252 -0.69 -6.10 -17.13
C ASN A 252 -0.89 -5.07 -18.24
N ASN A 253 -1.54 -3.94 -17.95
CA ASN A 253 -1.92 -2.95 -18.96
C ASN A 253 -1.44 -1.58 -18.51
N ASN A 254 -1.09 -0.72 -19.46
CA ASN A 254 -0.68 0.65 -19.19
C ASN A 254 -1.89 1.54 -18.85
N ILE A 255 -2.55 1.25 -17.73
CA ILE A 255 -3.75 1.92 -17.22
C ILE A 255 -3.56 2.24 -15.74
N ALA A 256 -3.93 3.46 -15.36
CA ALA A 256 -4.01 3.91 -13.98
C ALA A 256 -5.46 4.27 -13.64
N TYR A 257 -5.85 3.98 -12.40
CA TYR A 257 -7.16 4.29 -11.84
C TYR A 257 -6.97 5.21 -10.65
N VAL A 258 -7.57 6.40 -10.70
CA VAL A 258 -7.44 7.40 -9.64
C VAL A 258 -8.78 7.54 -8.96
N VAL A 259 -8.83 7.27 -7.65
CA VAL A 259 -10.02 7.54 -6.85
C VAL A 259 -9.97 8.97 -6.34
N ASP A 260 -11.07 9.69 -6.50
CA ASP A 260 -11.23 11.05 -6.01
C ASP A 260 -12.12 11.07 -4.77
N GLU A 261 -11.61 11.68 -3.70
CA GLU A 261 -12.22 11.70 -2.38
C GLU A 261 -13.52 12.51 -2.36
N LEU A 262 -13.48 13.72 -2.92
CA LEU A 262 -14.53 14.72 -2.75
C LEU A 262 -15.68 14.53 -3.75
N SER A 263 -15.38 14.10 -4.97
CA SER A 263 -16.39 13.85 -6.01
C SER A 263 -16.96 12.43 -6.02
N ASN A 264 -16.41 11.51 -5.21
CA ASN A 264 -16.76 10.08 -5.25
C ASN A 264 -16.70 9.49 -6.67
N THR A 265 -15.57 9.71 -7.36
CA THR A 265 -15.35 9.22 -8.73
C THR A 265 -14.07 8.40 -8.84
N VAL A 266 -14.02 7.59 -9.89
CA VAL A 266 -12.78 6.99 -10.39
C VAL A 266 -12.52 7.51 -11.79
N GLY A 267 -11.36 8.15 -11.97
CA GLY A 267 -10.81 8.53 -13.26
C GLY A 267 -9.95 7.40 -13.84
N VAL A 268 -10.22 6.99 -15.08
CA VAL A 268 -9.41 5.99 -15.81
C VAL A 268 -8.43 6.69 -16.73
N TYR A 269 -7.13 6.41 -16.58
CA TYR A 269 -6.05 7.05 -17.32
C TYR A 269 -5.25 6.04 -18.12
N LYS A 270 -4.83 6.42 -19.33
CA LYS A 270 -3.83 5.65 -20.08
C LYS A 270 -2.44 6.10 -19.65
N ILE A 271 -1.51 5.15 -19.57
CA ILE A 271 -0.10 5.42 -19.37
C ILE A 271 0.57 5.35 -20.75
N ASP A 272 1.25 6.42 -21.15
CA ASP A 272 2.05 6.44 -22.37
C ASP A 272 3.25 5.49 -22.20
N SER A 273 3.26 4.37 -22.91
CA SER A 273 4.31 3.33 -22.81
C SER A 273 5.73 3.82 -23.12
N LYS A 274 5.88 4.93 -23.87
CA LYS A 274 7.20 5.45 -24.27
C LYS A 274 7.69 6.51 -23.30
N LYS A 275 6.78 7.35 -22.81
CA LYS A 275 7.10 8.45 -21.89
C LYS A 275 6.94 8.06 -20.43
N ALA A 276 6.28 6.94 -20.14
CA ALA A 276 5.85 6.56 -18.81
C ALA A 276 5.10 7.71 -18.09
N LEU A 277 4.13 8.31 -18.76
CA LEU A 277 3.35 9.43 -18.21
C LEU A 277 1.85 9.14 -18.36
N LEU A 278 1.07 9.60 -17.40
CA LEU A 278 -0.38 9.62 -17.52
C LEU A 278 -0.81 10.48 -18.71
N SER A 279 -1.88 10.05 -19.38
CA SER A 279 -2.60 10.86 -20.35
C SER A 279 -3.11 12.14 -19.70
N SER A 280 -3.11 13.25 -20.45
CA SER A 280 -3.52 14.55 -19.91
C SER A 280 -5.00 14.65 -19.54
N LYS A 281 -5.79 13.66 -19.92
CA LYS A 281 -7.22 13.50 -19.59
C LYS A 281 -7.49 12.04 -19.29
N SER A 282 -8.47 11.79 -18.42
CA SER A 282 -9.05 10.47 -18.26
C SER A 282 -9.85 10.09 -19.51
N VAL A 283 -9.92 8.77 -19.76
CA VAL A 283 -10.77 8.19 -20.81
C VAL A 283 -12.17 7.86 -20.30
N GLN A 284 -12.35 7.86 -18.97
CA GLN A 284 -13.63 7.65 -18.30
C GLN A 284 -13.59 8.32 -16.92
N GLU A 285 -14.73 8.87 -16.53
CA GLU A 285 -15.08 9.19 -15.13
C GLU A 285 -16.29 8.34 -14.76
N ILE A 286 -16.22 7.65 -13.63
CA ILE A 286 -17.34 6.82 -13.15
C ILE A 286 -17.56 7.07 -11.66
N THR A 287 -18.82 7.21 -11.26
CA THR A 287 -19.17 7.37 -9.84
C THR A 287 -18.95 6.07 -9.08
N THR A 288 -18.54 6.20 -7.82
CA THR A 288 -18.42 5.11 -6.85
C THR A 288 -19.68 4.95 -6.01
N LEU A 289 -20.76 5.72 -6.26
CA LEU A 289 -21.99 5.71 -5.47
C LEU A 289 -23.23 5.28 -6.28
N PRO A 290 -24.25 4.70 -5.62
CA PRO A 290 -25.57 4.55 -6.20
C PRO A 290 -26.18 5.90 -6.59
N ALA A 291 -26.91 5.94 -7.71
CA ALA A 291 -27.50 7.19 -8.22
C ALA A 291 -28.53 7.82 -7.27
N ASP A 292 -29.15 7.00 -6.41
CA ASP A 292 -30.15 7.38 -5.42
C ASP A 292 -29.56 7.74 -4.04
N PHE A 293 -28.26 7.52 -3.80
CA PHE A 293 -27.61 7.96 -2.57
C PHE A 293 -27.49 9.49 -2.53
N LYS A 294 -27.88 10.11 -1.41
CA LYS A 294 -27.93 11.58 -1.23
C LYS A 294 -27.22 12.08 0.02
N ASN A 295 -26.77 11.19 0.90
CA ASN A 295 -26.03 11.58 2.09
C ASN A 295 -24.56 11.88 1.74
N THR A 296 -23.83 12.40 2.72
CA THR A 296 -22.40 12.65 2.57
C THR A 296 -21.64 11.34 2.42
N SER A 297 -20.72 11.31 1.46
CA SER A 297 -19.75 10.22 1.31
C SER A 297 -18.42 10.80 0.85
N SER A 298 -17.33 10.09 1.14
CA SER A 298 -16.01 10.39 0.61
C SER A 298 -15.27 9.11 0.28
N SER A 299 -14.81 8.98 -0.97
CA SER A 299 -14.11 7.76 -1.38
C SER A 299 -12.72 7.74 -0.73
N ALA A 300 -12.18 6.54 -0.49
CA ALA A 300 -10.92 6.39 0.22
C ALA A 300 -9.92 5.53 -0.55
N ASP A 301 -9.98 4.22 -0.39
CA ASP A 301 -8.93 3.34 -0.90
C ASP A 301 -9.31 2.74 -2.26
N ILE A 302 -8.33 2.27 -3.03
CA ILE A 302 -8.54 1.71 -4.37
C ILE A 302 -7.53 0.58 -4.64
N HIS A 303 -8.03 -0.57 -5.08
CA HIS A 303 -7.19 -1.73 -5.40
C HIS A 303 -7.70 -2.44 -6.66
N VAL A 304 -6.76 -3.05 -7.39
CA VAL A 304 -7.03 -3.88 -8.56
C VAL A 304 -6.59 -5.31 -8.23
N THR A 305 -7.36 -6.31 -8.65
CA THR A 305 -6.97 -7.72 -8.49
C THR A 305 -5.69 -8.03 -9.27
N SER A 306 -4.91 -9.01 -8.82
CA SER A 306 -3.63 -9.38 -9.44
C SER A 306 -3.77 -9.84 -10.90
N ASP A 307 -4.93 -10.37 -11.27
CA ASP A 307 -5.27 -10.73 -12.65
C ASP A 307 -5.76 -9.54 -13.50
N GLY A 308 -5.97 -8.37 -12.88
CA GLY A 308 -6.45 -7.14 -13.52
C GLY A 308 -7.94 -7.14 -13.88
N GLN A 309 -8.72 -8.15 -13.48
CA GLN A 309 -10.11 -8.29 -13.92
C GLN A 309 -11.09 -7.40 -13.16
N PHE A 310 -10.78 -7.08 -11.89
CA PHE A 310 -11.68 -6.34 -11.01
C PHE A 310 -10.97 -5.21 -10.29
N LEU A 311 -11.73 -4.15 -10.03
CA LEU A 311 -11.30 -2.99 -9.28
C LEU A 311 -12.31 -2.71 -8.17
N TYR A 312 -11.78 -2.34 -6.99
CA TYR A 312 -12.57 -2.06 -5.81
C TYR A 312 -12.20 -0.68 -5.27
N THR A 313 -13.19 0.05 -4.75
CA THR A 313 -12.96 1.30 -4.01
C THR A 313 -13.81 1.36 -2.76
N SER A 314 -13.29 1.90 -1.65
CA SER A 314 -14.09 2.11 -0.45
C SER A 314 -14.74 3.49 -0.42
N ASN A 315 -15.95 3.58 0.14
CA ASN A 315 -16.70 4.81 0.36
C ASN A 315 -17.01 4.97 1.84
N ARG A 316 -16.54 6.05 2.45
CA ARG A 316 -16.85 6.43 3.84
C ARG A 316 -18.16 7.18 3.87
N GLY A 317 -19.12 6.77 4.70
CA GLY A 317 -20.45 7.37 4.79
C GLY A 317 -21.53 6.60 4.01
N HIS A 318 -21.23 6.10 2.81
CA HIS A 318 -22.02 5.00 2.21
C HIS A 318 -21.62 3.62 2.79
N ASP A 319 -20.44 3.56 3.42
CA ASP A 319 -19.91 2.41 4.15
C ASP A 319 -19.94 1.10 3.36
N SER A 320 -19.33 1.20 2.17
CA SER A 320 -19.34 0.15 1.16
C SER A 320 -18.00 0.01 0.44
N ILE A 321 -17.76 -1.17 -0.12
CA ILE A 321 -16.87 -1.37 -1.26
C ILE A 321 -17.67 -1.27 -2.56
N ALA A 322 -17.40 -0.26 -3.38
CA ALA A 322 -17.86 -0.21 -4.76
C ALA A 322 -17.02 -1.17 -5.62
N MET A 323 -17.68 -1.97 -6.45
CA MET A 323 -17.07 -3.04 -7.23
C MET A 323 -17.18 -2.75 -8.73
N PHE A 324 -16.11 -2.97 -9.48
CA PHE A 324 -16.07 -2.73 -10.91
C PHE A 324 -15.43 -3.90 -11.65
N LYS A 325 -16.00 -4.24 -12.81
CA LYS A 325 -15.34 -5.09 -13.81
C LYS A 325 -14.51 -4.23 -14.74
N VAL A 326 -13.23 -4.58 -14.87
CA VAL A 326 -12.32 -3.99 -15.84
C VAL A 326 -12.66 -4.52 -17.23
N GLN A 327 -12.94 -3.62 -18.16
CA GLN A 327 -13.21 -3.91 -19.56
C GLN A 327 -11.90 -4.05 -20.34
N LYS A 328 -11.98 -4.62 -21.55
CA LYS A 328 -10.82 -4.88 -22.41
C LYS A 328 -9.99 -3.62 -22.74
N ASP A 329 -10.62 -2.45 -22.79
CA ASP A 329 -9.96 -1.16 -23.06
C ASP A 329 -9.47 -0.45 -21.79
N GLY A 330 -9.59 -1.10 -20.63
CA GLY A 330 -9.24 -0.57 -19.32
C GLY A 330 -10.37 0.19 -18.61
N THR A 331 -11.49 0.48 -19.29
CA THR A 331 -12.64 1.16 -18.67
C THR A 331 -13.32 0.28 -17.62
N LEU A 332 -14.11 0.90 -16.75
CA LEU A 332 -14.79 0.26 -15.63
C LEU A 332 -16.29 0.15 -15.90
N LYS A 333 -16.85 -1.00 -15.53
CA LYS A 333 -18.29 -1.24 -15.47
C LYS A 333 -18.68 -1.59 -14.03
N SER A 334 -19.61 -0.83 -13.44
CA SER A 334 -20.08 -1.11 -12.08
C SER A 334 -20.70 -2.51 -11.95
N LEU A 335 -20.37 -3.18 -10.86
CA LEU A 335 -20.92 -4.45 -10.39
C LEU A 335 -21.82 -4.28 -9.17
N GLY A 336 -21.99 -3.05 -8.70
CA GLY A 336 -22.72 -2.70 -7.49
C GLY A 336 -21.80 -2.39 -6.31
N TRP A 337 -22.37 -2.51 -5.11
CA TRP A 337 -21.75 -2.11 -3.86
C TRP A 337 -22.00 -3.20 -2.82
N GLU A 338 -20.96 -3.54 -2.06
CA GLU A 338 -21.08 -4.44 -0.92
C GLU A 338 -20.87 -3.64 0.36
N SER A 339 -21.75 -3.82 1.35
CA SER A 339 -21.57 -3.19 2.66
C SER A 339 -20.30 -3.70 3.34
N THR A 340 -19.54 -2.82 3.97
CA THR A 340 -18.36 -3.20 4.75
C THR A 340 -18.71 -3.71 6.15
N ARG A 341 -20.00 -3.72 6.51
CA ARG A 341 -20.56 -4.18 7.80
C ARG A 341 -20.11 -3.36 9.01
N GLY A 342 -19.42 -2.25 8.78
CA GLY A 342 -19.01 -1.29 9.78
C GLY A 342 -19.06 0.12 9.20
N GLU A 343 -18.40 1.07 9.83
CA GLU A 343 -18.48 2.49 9.49
C GLU A 343 -17.11 3.08 9.11
N VAL A 344 -17.10 3.90 8.06
CA VAL A 344 -15.92 4.62 7.57
C VAL A 344 -14.79 3.66 7.16
N PRO A 345 -14.99 2.86 6.09
CA PRO A 345 -13.96 1.96 5.55
C PRO A 345 -12.81 2.74 4.89
N ARG A 346 -11.83 3.18 5.69
CA ARG A 346 -10.74 4.06 5.23
C ARG A 346 -9.63 3.30 4.49
N GLY A 347 -9.44 2.02 4.78
CA GLY A 347 -8.43 1.19 4.14
C GLY A 347 -8.90 -0.25 4.01
N PHE A 348 -8.52 -0.88 2.91
CA PHE A 348 -8.71 -2.32 2.70
C PHE A 348 -7.52 -2.88 1.93
N THR A 349 -7.43 -4.20 1.83
CA THR A 349 -6.37 -4.86 1.08
C THR A 349 -6.93 -6.06 0.32
N ILE A 350 -6.26 -6.42 -0.76
CA ILE A 350 -6.55 -7.62 -1.55
C ILE A 350 -5.33 -8.52 -1.52
N TYR A 351 -5.51 -9.78 -1.13
CA TYR A 351 -4.47 -10.80 -1.19
C TYR A 351 -5.04 -12.11 -1.74
N GLY A 352 -4.62 -12.48 -2.95
CA GLY A 352 -5.28 -13.54 -3.71
C GLY A 352 -6.76 -13.22 -3.95
N ASP A 353 -7.64 -14.15 -3.57
CA ASP A 353 -9.10 -13.98 -3.70
C ASP A 353 -9.76 -13.44 -2.42
N TRP A 354 -8.99 -12.80 -1.55
CA TRP A 354 -9.47 -12.27 -0.27
C TRP A 354 -9.44 -10.76 -0.27
N LEU A 355 -10.52 -10.15 0.21
CA LEU A 355 -10.59 -8.73 0.52
C LEU A 355 -10.81 -8.56 2.02
N ILE A 356 -9.92 -7.83 2.68
CA ILE A 356 -10.02 -7.50 4.11
C ILE A 356 -10.19 -6.00 4.21
N VAL A 357 -11.24 -5.54 4.89
CA VAL A 357 -11.55 -4.12 5.07
C VAL A 357 -11.49 -3.75 6.54
N ALA A 358 -10.89 -2.61 6.85
CA ALA A 358 -10.89 -1.99 8.17
C ALA A 358 -11.87 -0.81 8.20
N ASN A 359 -12.79 -0.84 9.16
CA ASN A 359 -13.75 0.23 9.39
C ASN A 359 -13.28 1.09 10.58
N GLN A 360 -12.93 2.32 10.27
CA GLN A 360 -12.27 3.24 11.20
C GLN A 360 -13.16 3.55 12.40
N ASN A 361 -14.44 3.84 12.18
CA ASN A 361 -15.31 4.40 13.23
C ASN A 361 -16.05 3.32 14.03
N SER A 362 -16.24 2.13 13.46
CA SER A 362 -16.84 0.99 14.17
C SER A 362 -15.81 0.09 14.87
N ASN A 363 -14.50 0.35 14.70
CA ASN A 363 -13.41 -0.39 15.33
C ASN A 363 -13.42 -1.89 15.02
N ASP A 364 -13.62 -2.23 13.74
CA ASP A 364 -13.69 -3.61 13.29
C ASP A 364 -13.02 -3.84 11.93
N MET A 365 -12.76 -5.11 11.64
CA MET A 365 -12.36 -5.61 10.33
C MET A 365 -13.27 -6.75 9.92
N TYR A 366 -13.54 -6.83 8.61
CA TYR A 366 -14.31 -7.92 8.01
C TYR A 366 -13.57 -8.53 6.82
N VAL A 367 -13.72 -9.84 6.66
CA VAL A 367 -13.10 -10.59 5.55
C VAL A 367 -14.16 -11.05 4.56
N PHE A 368 -13.91 -10.78 3.28
CA PHE A 368 -14.73 -11.17 2.15
C PHE A 368 -13.95 -12.08 1.20
N LYS A 369 -14.64 -13.03 0.60
CA LYS A 369 -14.14 -13.79 -0.55
C LYS A 369 -14.54 -13.06 -1.83
N ILE A 370 -13.59 -12.89 -2.75
CA ILE A 370 -13.82 -12.42 -4.10
C ILE A 370 -14.22 -13.63 -4.96
N ASP A 371 -15.39 -13.58 -5.59
CA ASP A 371 -15.76 -14.55 -6.61
C ASP A 371 -14.96 -14.27 -7.89
N ALA A 372 -14.02 -15.15 -8.24
CA ALA A 372 -13.10 -14.97 -9.36
C ALA A 372 -13.77 -14.81 -10.74
N LYS A 373 -15.05 -15.19 -10.90
CA LYS A 373 -15.78 -15.09 -12.18
C LYS A 373 -16.57 -13.79 -12.29
N THR A 374 -17.15 -13.36 -11.18
CA THR A 374 -18.12 -12.26 -11.15
C THR A 374 -17.56 -10.99 -10.52
N GLY A 375 -16.49 -11.09 -9.72
CA GLY A 375 -15.90 -10.00 -8.94
C GLY A 375 -16.74 -9.60 -7.73
N LYS A 376 -17.83 -10.31 -7.44
CA LYS A 376 -18.68 -10.01 -6.28
C LYS A 376 -18.01 -10.47 -5.00
N LEU A 377 -18.25 -9.71 -3.94
CA LEU A 377 -17.79 -10.03 -2.59
C LEU A 377 -18.81 -10.89 -1.86
N SER A 378 -18.34 -11.86 -1.10
CA SER A 378 -19.15 -12.66 -0.17
C SER A 378 -18.52 -12.63 1.20
N TYR A 379 -19.28 -12.17 2.20
CA TYR A 379 -18.81 -12.20 3.58
C TYR A 379 -18.55 -13.63 4.04
N THR A 380 -17.39 -13.83 4.66
CA THR A 380 -16.90 -15.16 5.07
C THR A 380 -17.49 -15.63 6.39
N GLY A 381 -18.00 -14.72 7.22
CA GLY A 381 -18.28 -14.99 8.62
C GLY A 381 -17.17 -14.53 9.58
N ASN A 382 -15.99 -14.14 9.06
CA ASN A 382 -14.85 -13.70 9.85
C ASN A 382 -14.86 -12.19 10.09
N SER A 383 -14.85 -11.80 11.36
CA SER A 383 -14.78 -10.41 11.82
C SER A 383 -13.86 -10.27 13.04
N TYR A 384 -13.22 -9.12 13.19
CA TYR A 384 -12.23 -8.88 14.24
C TYR A 384 -12.40 -7.48 14.82
N GLU A 385 -12.35 -7.34 16.13
CA GLU A 385 -12.29 -6.03 16.78
C GLU A 385 -10.87 -5.47 16.68
N ILE A 386 -10.75 -4.24 16.18
CA ILE A 386 -9.49 -3.52 16.13
C ILE A 386 -9.74 -2.01 16.24
N GLY A 387 -9.09 -1.38 17.21
CA GLY A 387 -9.25 0.04 17.45
C GLY A 387 -8.80 0.87 16.25
N THR A 388 -9.75 1.57 15.62
CA THR A 388 -9.54 2.66 14.68
C THR A 388 -8.50 2.37 13.58
N ALA A 389 -8.60 1.18 12.97
CA ALA A 389 -7.73 0.76 11.87
C ALA A 389 -8.07 1.48 10.55
N VAL A 390 -7.04 1.88 9.81
CA VAL A 390 -7.18 2.74 8.61
C VAL A 390 -6.30 2.38 7.43
N CYS A 391 -5.33 1.48 7.61
CA CYS A 391 -4.48 0.93 6.55
C CYS A 391 -4.28 -0.57 6.82
N LEU A 392 -4.35 -1.36 5.76
CA LEU A 392 -4.11 -2.80 5.78
C LEU A 392 -3.09 -3.16 4.70
N TRP A 393 -2.08 -3.95 5.07
CA TRP A 393 -1.08 -4.46 4.13
C TRP A 393 -0.82 -5.93 4.42
N VAL A 394 -0.79 -6.78 3.38
CA VAL A 394 -0.50 -8.21 3.52
C VAL A 394 0.77 -8.53 2.74
N SER A 395 1.69 -9.26 3.37
CA SER A 395 2.89 -9.75 2.71
C SER A 395 3.37 -11.06 3.31
N GLU A 396 4.15 -11.80 2.53
CA GLU A 396 4.82 -13.03 2.98
C GLU A 396 6.05 -12.69 3.80
N PHE A 397 6.21 -13.36 4.95
CA PHE A 397 7.38 -13.27 5.81
C PHE A 397 7.84 -14.67 6.23
#